data_AF-A0A3P3DSV2-F1
#
_entry.id   AF-A0A3P3DSV2-F1
#
_cell.length_a   1.000
_cell.length_b   1.000
_cell.length_c   1.000
_cell.angle_alpha   90.00
_cell.angle_beta   90.00
_cell.angle_gamma   90.00
#
_symmetry.space_group_name_H-M   'P 1'
#
loop_
_entity.id
_entity.type
_entity.pdbx_description
1 polymer ?
#
loop_
_entity_poly.entity_id
_entity_poly.type
_entity_poly.pdbx_seq_one_letter_code
_entity_poly.pdbx_strand_id
1 'polypeptide(L)' 'MTFADAKEKMETWLSDDNTERPHGAIGDKTPCELANPGSLPTRAPVKHPKTPASGDPD' A
#
# COMPACT_ATOMS: atom_id res chain seq x y z
N MET A 1 -18.37 -17.61 0.23
CA MET A 1 -17.62 -16.65 1.06
C MET A 1 -17.96 -16.95 2.51
N THR A 2 -17.01 -17.56 3.22
CA THR A 2 -17.15 -17.94 4.64
C THR A 2 -16.56 -16.87 5.56
N PHE A 3 -16.82 -16.97 6.87
CA PHE A 3 -16.16 -16.10 7.85
C PHE A 3 -14.62 -16.30 7.85
N ALA A 4 -14.16 -17.53 7.63
CA ALA A 4 -12.74 -17.82 7.51
C ALA A 4 -12.14 -17.10 6.29
N ASP A 5 -12.81 -17.17 5.14
CA ASP A 5 -12.36 -16.47 3.91
C ASP A 5 -12.33 -14.95 4.12
N ALA A 6 -13.29 -14.39 4.85
CA ALA A 6 -13.34 -12.96 5.14
C ALA A 6 -12.20 -12.54 6.07
N LYS A 7 -11.90 -13.34 7.09
CA LYS A 7 -10.76 -13.11 7.98
C LYS A 7 -9.45 -13.14 7.20
N GLU A 8 -9.22 -14.19 6.41
CA GLU A 8 -8.01 -14.31 5.59
C GLU A 8 -7.80 -13.08 4.71
N LYS A 9 -8.85 -12.64 4.00
CA LYS A 9 -8.78 -11.45 3.15
C LYS A 9 -8.46 -10.16 3.92
N MET A 10 -8.99 -10.00 5.13
CA MET A 10 -8.67 -8.83 5.96
C MET A 10 -7.22 -8.85 6.44
N GLU A 11 -6.71 -9.99 6.87
CA GLU A 11 -5.31 -10.12 7.30
C GLU A 11 -4.35 -9.90 6.13
N THR A 12 -4.65 -10.46 4.94
CA THR A 12 -3.85 -10.22 3.72
C THR A 12 -3.87 -8.75 3.35
N TRP A 13 -5.05 -8.13 3.33
CA TRP A 13 -5.16 -6.70 3.02
C TRP A 13 -4.37 -5.83 3.99
N LEU A 14 -4.46 -6.12 5.30
CA LEU A 14 -3.75 -5.39 6.33
C LEU A 14 -2.22 -5.52 6.18
N SER A 15 -1.73 -6.71 5.83
CA SER A 15 -0.30 -6.91 5.57
C SER A 15 0.15 -6.10 4.35
N ASP A 16 -0.55 -6.23 3.22
CA ASP A 16 -0.18 -5.58 1.95
C ASP A 16 -0.18 -4.05 2.07
N ASP A 17 -1.19 -3.47 2.73
CA ASP A 17 -1.31 -2.03 2.92
C ASP A 17 -0.17 -1.47 3.78
N ASN A 18 0.24 -2.21 4.82
CA ASN A 18 1.29 -1.77 5.72
C ASN A 18 2.71 -1.99 5.20
N THR A 19 2.95 -3.02 4.37
CA THR A 19 4.33 -3.42 4.00
C THR A 19 4.68 -3.26 2.53
N GLU A 20 3.70 -3.33 1.61
CA GLU A 20 3.99 -3.39 0.17
C GLU A 20 3.53 -2.13 -0.58
N ARG A 21 2.56 -1.38 -0.03
CA ARG A 21 1.92 -0.27 -0.73
C ARG A 21 2.49 1.08 -0.29
N PRO A 22 3.33 1.75 -1.11
CA PRO A 22 3.76 3.10 -0.82
C PRO A 22 2.62 4.09 -1.05
N HIS A 23 2.51 5.10 -0.18
CA HIS A 23 1.51 6.15 -0.31
C HIS A 23 2.17 7.52 -0.49
N GLY A 24 1.77 8.24 -1.54
CA GLY A 24 2.32 9.57 -1.83
C GLY A 24 2.05 10.60 -0.73
N ALA A 25 0.96 10.46 0.01
CA ALA A 25 0.63 11.34 1.14
C ALA A 25 1.67 11.29 2.29
N ILE A 26 2.44 10.19 2.41
CA ILE A 26 3.50 10.04 3.41
C ILE A 26 4.91 10.02 2.78
N GLY A 27 5.04 10.60 1.59
CA GLY A 27 6.31 10.72 0.89
C GLY A 27 6.75 9.45 0.19
N ASP A 28 5.81 8.74 -0.44
CA ASP A 28 6.02 7.48 -1.17
C ASP A 28 6.66 6.38 -0.32
N LYS A 29 6.24 6.32 0.94
CA LYS A 29 6.63 5.30 1.91
C LYS A 29 5.44 4.42 2.24
N THR A 30 5.70 3.22 2.73
CA THR A 30 4.69 2.38 3.38
C THR A 30 4.46 2.87 4.82
N PRO A 31 3.32 2.54 5.44
CA PRO A 31 3.07 2.86 6.84
C PRO A 31 4.15 2.31 7.78
N CYS A 32 4.68 1.11 7.50
CA CYS A 32 5.73 0.50 8.32
C CYS A 32 7.07 1.24 8.20
N GLU A 33 7.44 1.70 7.01
CA GLU A 33 8.63 2.54 6.78
C GLU A 33 8.52 3.90 7.50
N LEU A 34 7.31 4.46 7.58
CA LEU A 34 7.06 5.69 8.34
C LEU A 34 7.18 5.46 9.85
N ALA A 35 6.63 4.34 10.35
CA ALA A 35 6.70 3.99 11.77
C ALA A 35 8.13 3.67 12.23
N ASN A 36 8.95 3.09 11.35
CA ASN A 36 10.32 2.65 11.65
C ASN A 36 11.35 3.26 10.69
N PRO A 37 11.67 4.57 10.84
CA PRO A 37 12.52 5.31 9.89
C PRO A 37 13.98 4.83 9.80
N GLY A 38 14.40 3.88 10.65
CA GLY A 38 15.74 3.25 10.65
C GLY A 38 15.78 1.80 10.14
N SER A 39 14.63 1.18 9.88
CA SER A 39 14.55 -0.14 9.27
C SER A 39 14.35 0.05 7.77
N LEU A 40 15.43 0.03 7.00
CA LEU A 40 15.33 0.07 5.52
C LEU A 40 14.91 -1.32 5.02
N PRO A 41 13.69 -1.52 4.47
CA PRO A 41 13.52 -2.56 3.46
C PRO A 41 14.21 -2.06 2.18
N THR A 42 15.06 -2.91 1.60
CA THR A 42 15.79 -2.64 0.36
C THR A 42 14.79 -2.33 -0.76
N ARG A 43 14.63 -1.04 -1.11
CA ARG A 43 13.66 -0.57 -2.11
C ARG A 43 14.01 -1.06 -3.51
N ALA A 44 13.26 -2.03 -4.04
CA ALA A 44 13.23 -2.29 -5.48
C ALA A 44 12.50 -1.12 -6.20
N PRO A 45 12.89 -0.75 -7.43
CA PRO A 45 12.30 0.40 -8.11
C PRO A 45 10.89 0.03 -8.60
N VAL A 46 9.85 0.57 -7.96
CA VAL A 46 8.48 0.40 -8.42
C VAL A 46 8.22 1.36 -9.58
N LYS A 47 8.11 0.78 -10.80
CA LYS A 47 7.65 1.50 -12.00
C LYS A 47 6.19 1.90 -11.78
N HIS A 48 5.91 3.19 -11.73
CA HIS A 48 4.55 3.70 -11.63
C HIS A 48 3.85 3.58 -13.00
N PRO A 49 2.71 2.90 -13.14
CA PRO A 49 1.75 3.26 -14.17
C PRO A 49 1.08 4.57 -13.78
N LYS A 50 1.21 5.58 -14.65
CA LYS A 50 0.55 6.88 -14.55
C LYS A 50 -0.96 6.70 -14.36
N THR A 51 -1.50 7.12 -13.22
CA THR A 51 -2.94 7.34 -13.04
C THR A 51 -3.40 8.39 -14.07
N PRO A 52 -4.34 8.10 -14.98
CA PRO A 52 -5.02 9.17 -15.68
C PRO A 52 -5.92 9.88 -14.67
N ALA A 53 -5.81 11.21 -14.69
CA ALA A 53 -6.46 12.13 -13.79
C ALA A 53 -7.99 11.95 -13.79
N SER A 54 -8.55 12.20 -12.60
CA SER A 54 -9.94 12.56 -12.32
C SER A 54 -10.64 13.18 -13.53
N GLY A 55 -11.68 12.51 -14.01
CA GLY A 55 -12.60 13.03 -15.01
C GLY A 55 -14.03 12.77 -14.57
N ASP A 56 -14.57 13.68 -13.76
CA ASP A 56 -15.97 14.08 -13.87
C ASP A 56 -15.94 15.38 -14.68
N PRO A 57 -16.71 15.47 -15.79
CA PRO A 57 -18.05 16.08 -15.67
C PRO A 57 -19.12 15.53 -16.65
N ASP A 58 -20.36 15.33 -16.20
CA ASP A 58 -21.59 16.16 -16.38
C ASP A 58 -22.81 15.37 -15.88
#